data_AF-A0AAR2LJV9-F1
#
_entry.id   AF-A0AAR2LJV9-F1
#
_cell.length_a   1.000
_cell.length_b   1.000
_cell.length_c   1.000
_cell.angle_alpha   90.00
_cell.angle_beta   90.00
_cell.angle_gamma   90.00
#
_symmetry.space_group_name_H-M   'P 1'
#
loop_
_entity.id
_entity.type
_entity.pdbx_description
1 polymer ?
#
loop_
_entity_poly.entity_id
_entity_poly.type
_entity_poly.pdbx_seq_one_letter_code
_entity_poly.pdbx_strand_id
1 'polypeptide(L)'
;MWFHRDLSGLEAETLLKSHGVHGSFLARPSKKNVGDFSLSVRVGDIVTHIRIQNTGDYYDLYGGEKFATLSELVEYYTGNHGVLQDKDGTIIELKYPVNSSDPTTERWYHGHLSGPSAEKLLRERDESGTFLVRESLSNPGDFVLSALTDEVSNSGRRVSHIKIMYSHNGYTVGGNEIFGSLADLVEHFKRKGIEEVSGTKVYLKQPYFSTRVNAADIESRVRLLEQTADGQIQEGDKKIKAGFWEEFDALQKYESKVKKSRDEGMRPENKSKNRYKNILPFDETRVVLQGGDPNVVGSDYINANYVKNKLYEIGFQKVYIACQGCLLTTVNDFWQMVWQERSHVIVMTTREVEKGRNKCVPYWPEPGASKEFGRYVVMLLSERDCSDYKIRVLELTSLDQSEAPREIWHYQYLSWPDHGVPQEPGGVLSFLMQVNNKQAEFSGAGPMVIHCSAGIGRTGTIVVIDMLIDTIDVKGVECEIDIQKCILMVREQRSGMVQTEAQYRFIYLAVQQHIESQKLKQKDTETEYGNLSLQPKHQKASPVHISLSHSGNKPFSSGFKVLSVT
;
A
#
# COMPACT_ATOMS: atom_id res chain seq x y z
N MET A 1 -10.94 6.68 5.96
CA MET A 1 -11.99 7.14 6.90
C MET A 1 -11.94 6.38 8.24
N TRP A 2 -11.34 6.87 9.32
CA TRP A 2 -11.29 6.18 10.64
C TRP A 2 -12.57 6.27 11.48
N PHE A 3 -13.58 7.01 11.00
CA PHE A 3 -14.85 7.23 11.70
C PHE A 3 -15.95 6.34 11.13
N HIS A 4 -16.58 5.52 11.97
CA HIS A 4 -17.62 4.57 11.58
C HIS A 4 -18.99 5.06 12.09
N ARG A 5 -19.90 5.38 11.18
CA ARG A 5 -21.20 6.03 11.50
C ARG A 5 -22.16 5.11 12.25
N ASP A 6 -22.31 3.86 11.84
CA ASP A 6 -23.21 2.88 12.47
C ASP A 6 -22.47 1.60 12.83
N LEU A 7 -21.61 1.70 13.85
CA LEU A 7 -20.87 0.57 14.39
C LEU A 7 -21.13 0.49 15.90
N SER A 8 -21.54 -0.68 16.39
CA SER A 8 -21.63 -0.95 17.83
C SER A 8 -20.25 -1.19 18.44
N GLY A 9 -20.16 -1.19 19.78
CA GLY A 9 -18.93 -1.55 20.46
C GLY A 9 -18.48 -2.97 20.15
N LEU A 10 -19.41 -3.92 20.11
CA LEU A 10 -19.11 -5.32 19.84
C LEU A 10 -18.62 -5.53 18.39
N GLU A 11 -19.27 -4.89 17.42
CA GLU A 11 -18.83 -4.94 16.01
C GLU A 11 -17.46 -4.27 15.82
N ALA A 12 -17.21 -3.17 16.54
CA ALA A 12 -15.89 -2.53 16.54
C ALA A 12 -14.79 -3.44 17.12
N GLU A 13 -15.09 -4.18 18.19
CA GLU A 13 -14.15 -5.18 18.71
C GLU A 13 -13.84 -6.26 17.68
N THR A 14 -14.88 -6.83 17.07
CA THR A 14 -14.73 -7.86 16.04
C THR A 14 -13.88 -7.33 14.89
N LEU A 15 -14.18 -6.13 14.37
CA LEU A 15 -13.46 -5.52 13.25
C LEU A 15 -11.99 -5.28 13.58
N LEU A 16 -11.69 -4.70 14.75
CA LEU A 16 -10.31 -4.43 15.17
C LEU A 16 -9.51 -5.73 15.41
N LYS A 17 -10.15 -6.77 15.97
CA LYS A 17 -9.52 -8.07 16.22
C LYS A 17 -9.26 -8.87 14.93
N SER A 18 -10.18 -8.79 13.97
CA SER A 18 -10.09 -9.52 12.70
C SER A 18 -9.21 -8.82 11.67
N HIS A 19 -9.32 -7.49 11.52
CA HIS A 19 -8.69 -6.75 10.42
C HIS A 19 -7.60 -5.75 10.86
N GLY A 20 -7.56 -5.40 12.15
CA GLY A 20 -6.57 -4.47 12.71
C GLY A 20 -5.33 -5.18 13.26
N VAL A 21 -4.31 -4.40 13.60
CA VAL A 21 -3.09 -4.82 14.31
C VAL A 21 -2.95 -4.06 15.64
N HIS A 22 -1.93 -4.33 16.46
CA HIS A 22 -1.68 -3.54 17.66
C HIS A 22 -1.52 -2.04 17.32
N GLY A 23 -2.22 -1.17 18.06
CA GLY A 23 -2.29 0.26 17.79
C GLY A 23 -3.31 0.65 16.71
N SER A 24 -4.06 -0.32 16.16
CA SER A 24 -5.19 -0.03 15.29
C SER A 24 -6.32 0.65 16.05
N PHE A 25 -6.94 1.66 15.46
CA PHE A 25 -8.01 2.41 16.10
C PHE A 25 -9.11 2.84 15.14
N LEU A 26 -10.29 3.10 15.69
CA LEU A 26 -11.42 3.72 14.99
C LEU A 26 -12.25 4.55 15.96
N ALA A 27 -12.96 5.56 15.46
CA ALA A 27 -13.94 6.31 16.22
C ALA A 27 -15.36 6.00 15.74
N ARG A 28 -16.34 6.08 16.64
CA ARG A 28 -17.75 5.81 16.34
C ARG A 28 -18.68 6.56 17.29
N PRO A 29 -19.95 6.80 16.93
CA PRO A 29 -20.94 7.29 17.89
C PRO A 29 -21.12 6.33 19.09
N SER A 30 -21.42 6.89 20.25
CA SER A 30 -21.72 6.11 21.45
C SER A 30 -23.17 5.62 21.43
N LYS A 31 -23.38 4.30 21.39
CA LYS A 31 -24.72 3.70 21.56
C LYS A 31 -25.23 3.77 23.01
N LYS A 32 -24.34 4.02 23.99
CA LYS A 32 -24.72 4.13 25.42
C LYS A 32 -25.14 5.54 25.82
N ASN A 33 -24.50 6.58 25.28
CA ASN A 33 -24.76 7.97 25.60
C ASN A 33 -24.97 8.74 24.29
N VAL A 34 -26.22 9.08 23.98
CA VAL A 34 -26.57 9.81 22.75
C VAL A 34 -25.88 11.17 22.74
N GLY A 35 -25.24 11.51 21.63
CA GLY A 35 -24.46 12.76 21.45
C GLY A 35 -22.96 12.61 21.69
N ASP A 36 -22.53 11.58 22.43
CA ASP A 36 -21.12 11.29 22.65
C ASP A 36 -20.54 10.34 21.59
N PHE A 37 -19.22 10.24 21.60
CA PHE A 37 -18.46 9.33 20.74
C PHE A 37 -17.65 8.33 21.57
N SER A 38 -17.11 7.31 20.90
CA SER A 38 -16.21 6.35 21.48
C SER A 38 -15.05 6.07 20.53
N LEU A 39 -13.83 6.15 21.06
CA LEU A 39 -12.60 5.74 20.42
C LEU A 39 -12.32 4.29 20.80
N SER A 40 -12.31 3.39 19.83
CA SER A 40 -12.02 1.96 20.02
C SER A 40 -10.60 1.69 19.54
N VAL A 41 -9.75 1.12 20.39
CA VAL A 41 -8.31 0.93 20.11
C VAL A 41 -7.91 -0.51 20.43
N ARG A 42 -7.19 -1.16 19.52
CA ARG A 42 -6.59 -2.48 19.73
C ARG A 42 -5.26 -2.35 20.46
N VAL A 43 -5.20 -2.86 21.69
CA VAL A 43 -4.00 -2.90 22.52
C VAL A 43 -3.58 -4.35 22.69
N GLY A 44 -2.73 -4.83 21.77
CA GLY A 44 -2.33 -6.24 21.71
C GLY A 44 -3.51 -7.07 21.18
N ASP A 45 -4.01 -7.99 22.00
CA ASP A 45 -5.14 -8.86 21.64
C ASP A 45 -6.49 -8.40 22.21
N ILE A 46 -6.48 -7.33 23.02
CA ILE A 46 -7.69 -6.73 23.57
C ILE A 46 -8.06 -5.44 22.83
N VAL A 47 -9.33 -5.08 22.92
CA VAL A 47 -9.85 -3.81 22.40
C VAL A 47 -10.38 -2.99 23.57
N THR A 48 -9.86 -1.78 23.70
CA THR A 48 -10.27 -0.81 24.72
C THR A 48 -11.18 0.24 24.08
N HIS A 49 -12.22 0.65 24.82
CA HIS A 49 -13.15 1.69 24.38
C HIS A 49 -13.08 2.92 25.28
N ILE A 50 -12.62 4.02 24.72
CA ILE A 50 -12.49 5.30 25.42
C ILE A 50 -13.70 6.16 25.03
N ARG A 51 -14.37 6.76 26.03
CA ARG A 51 -15.50 7.68 25.77
C ARG A 51 -14.95 9.06 25.43
N ILE A 52 -15.49 9.65 24.38
CA ILE A 52 -15.26 11.06 24.02
C ILE A 52 -16.57 11.79 24.28
N GLN A 53 -16.54 12.73 25.21
CA GLN A 53 -17.69 13.57 25.51
C GLN A 53 -17.76 14.73 24.52
N ASN A 54 -18.95 14.98 23.97
CA ASN A 54 -19.21 16.18 23.18
C ASN A 54 -20.20 17.07 23.92
N THR A 55 -19.75 18.23 24.35
CA THR A 55 -20.57 19.19 25.11
C THR A 55 -21.33 20.18 24.21
N GLY A 56 -21.06 20.18 22.91
CA GLY A 56 -21.48 21.21 21.97
C GLY A 56 -20.43 22.31 21.76
N ASP A 57 -19.54 22.53 22.73
CA ASP A 57 -18.46 23.52 22.64
C ASP A 57 -17.09 22.89 22.31
N TYR A 58 -16.86 21.65 22.76
CA TYR A 58 -15.59 20.93 22.58
C TYR A 58 -15.76 19.42 22.75
N TYR A 59 -14.75 18.69 22.27
CA TYR A 59 -14.56 17.25 22.45
C TYR A 59 -13.53 17.01 23.57
N ASP A 60 -13.86 16.13 24.53
CA ASP A 60 -13.03 15.81 25.70
C ASP A 60 -12.92 14.30 25.92
N LEU A 61 -11.71 13.81 26.13
CA LEU A 61 -11.39 12.45 26.57
C LEU A 61 -11.26 12.40 28.10
N TYR A 62 -12.40 12.23 28.78
CA TYR A 62 -12.47 11.89 30.21
C TYR A 62 -11.56 12.73 31.15
N GLY A 63 -11.47 14.05 30.92
CA GLY A 63 -10.69 14.97 31.74
C GLY A 63 -9.26 15.22 31.22
N GLY A 64 -9.01 14.88 29.96
CA GLY A 64 -7.78 15.20 29.24
C GLY A 64 -7.84 16.57 28.55
N GLU A 65 -7.08 16.69 27.45
CA GLU A 65 -7.09 17.87 26.59
C GLU A 65 -8.41 18.04 25.84
N LYS A 66 -8.75 19.28 25.50
CA LYS A 66 -10.01 19.65 24.81
C LYS A 66 -9.74 20.05 23.37
N PHE A 67 -10.59 19.60 22.46
CA PHE A 67 -10.41 19.79 21.01
C PHE A 67 -11.66 20.39 20.36
N ALA A 68 -11.48 21.16 19.28
CA ALA A 68 -12.61 21.75 18.56
C ALA A 68 -13.27 20.74 17.62
N THR A 69 -12.51 19.78 17.08
CA THR A 69 -13.04 18.69 16.25
C THR A 69 -12.51 17.33 16.66
N LEU A 70 -13.24 16.25 16.34
CA LEU A 70 -12.72 14.89 16.49
C LEU A 70 -11.45 14.65 15.66
N SER A 71 -11.29 15.36 14.54
CA SER A 71 -10.10 15.21 13.69
C SER A 71 -8.86 15.77 14.38
N GLU A 72 -8.94 16.96 14.96
CA GLU A 72 -7.85 17.54 15.75
C GLU A 72 -7.47 16.66 16.95
N LEU A 73 -8.47 16.06 17.62
CA LEU A 73 -8.24 15.11 18.71
C LEU A 73 -7.42 13.90 18.23
N VAL A 74 -7.81 13.28 17.13
CA VAL A 74 -7.08 12.13 16.56
C VAL A 74 -5.69 12.54 16.08
N GLU A 75 -5.56 13.68 15.39
CA GLU A 75 -4.28 14.23 14.92
C GLU A 75 -3.32 14.49 16.07
N TYR A 76 -3.81 15.03 17.20
CA TYR A 76 -3.00 15.30 18.38
C TYR A 76 -2.36 14.02 18.97
N TYR A 77 -3.18 12.98 19.16
CA TYR A 77 -2.70 11.73 19.77
C TYR A 77 -1.96 10.81 18.78
N THR A 78 -2.24 10.90 17.48
CA THR A 78 -1.45 10.20 16.45
C THR A 78 -0.11 10.89 16.18
N GLY A 79 -0.04 12.21 16.36
CA GLY A 79 1.20 13.02 16.27
C GLY A 79 2.13 12.90 17.48
N ASN A 80 1.85 12.03 18.45
CA ASN A 80 2.58 11.87 19.71
C ASN A 80 2.65 13.16 20.56
N HIS A 81 1.69 14.08 20.41
CA HIS A 81 1.65 15.31 21.19
C HIS A 81 1.10 15.12 22.61
N GLY A 82 0.53 13.95 22.91
CA GLY A 82 0.08 13.56 24.24
C GLY A 82 0.03 12.04 24.43
N VAL A 83 -0.22 11.61 25.67
CA VAL A 83 -0.29 10.19 26.04
C VAL A 83 -1.72 9.83 26.41
N LEU A 84 -2.28 8.79 25.78
CA LEU A 84 -3.52 8.17 26.23
C LEU A 84 -3.18 7.02 27.18
N GLN A 85 -3.89 6.94 28.31
CA GLN A 85 -3.73 5.85 29.27
C GLN A 85 -5.09 5.33 29.70
N ASP A 86 -5.19 4.00 29.88
CA ASP A 86 -6.34 3.40 30.54
C ASP A 86 -6.25 3.55 32.07
N LYS A 87 -7.32 3.22 32.79
CA LYS A 87 -7.42 3.35 34.26
C LYS A 87 -6.39 2.52 35.02
N ASP A 88 -5.86 1.47 34.41
CA ASP A 88 -4.82 0.62 34.98
C ASP A 88 -3.39 1.11 34.66
N GLY A 89 -3.25 2.24 33.95
CA GLY A 89 -1.98 2.84 33.56
C GLY A 89 -1.42 2.33 32.22
N THR A 90 -2.13 1.44 31.52
CA THR A 90 -1.72 0.96 30.20
C THR A 90 -1.69 2.10 29.19
N ILE A 91 -0.55 2.31 28.53
CA ILE A 91 -0.40 3.30 27.47
C ILE A 91 -1.13 2.83 26.22
N ILE A 92 -1.96 3.70 25.65
CA ILE A 92 -2.75 3.46 24.45
C ILE A 92 -2.15 4.28 23.30
N GLU A 93 -1.65 3.60 22.28
CA GLU A 93 -1.05 4.25 21.12
C GLU A 93 -1.99 4.21 19.92
N LEU A 94 -2.25 5.36 19.31
CA LEU A 94 -3.03 5.46 18.07
C LEU A 94 -2.07 5.44 16.88
N LYS A 95 -1.90 4.26 16.26
CA LYS A 95 -0.95 4.07 15.15
C LYS A 95 -1.63 3.94 13.80
N TYR A 96 -2.63 3.06 13.70
CA TYR A 96 -3.16 2.62 12.41
C TYR A 96 -4.67 2.84 12.34
N PRO A 97 -5.17 3.88 11.64
CA PRO A 97 -6.61 4.05 11.48
C PRO A 97 -7.21 2.87 10.72
N VAL A 98 -8.20 2.21 11.30
CA VAL A 98 -9.02 1.19 10.64
C VAL A 98 -10.16 1.88 9.94
N ASN A 99 -10.07 1.95 8.61
CA ASN A 99 -11.01 2.73 7.86
C ASN A 99 -12.36 2.02 7.73
N SER A 100 -13.45 2.77 7.70
CA SER A 100 -14.73 2.25 7.22
C SER A 100 -14.69 2.12 5.71
N SER A 101 -15.52 1.24 5.16
CA SER A 101 -15.79 1.19 3.73
C SER A 101 -16.25 2.56 3.23
N ASP A 102 -15.87 2.89 1.99
CA ASP A 102 -16.31 4.14 1.39
C ASP A 102 -17.85 4.11 1.19
N PRO A 103 -18.55 5.24 1.40
CA PRO A 103 -20.00 5.33 1.24
C PRO A 103 -20.44 5.18 -0.23
N THR A 104 -19.49 5.15 -1.15
CA THR A 104 -19.67 4.96 -2.58
C THR A 104 -18.37 4.46 -3.22
N THR A 105 -18.47 3.70 -4.30
CA THR A 105 -17.32 3.26 -5.11
C THR A 105 -16.89 4.30 -6.15
N GLU A 106 -17.62 5.41 -6.24
CA GLU A 106 -17.44 6.46 -7.24
C GLU A 106 -16.11 7.21 -7.10
N ARG A 107 -15.38 7.40 -8.21
CA ARG A 107 -14.05 8.03 -8.22
C ARG A 107 -14.05 9.52 -7.84
N TRP A 108 -15.18 10.22 -7.89
CA TRP A 108 -15.26 11.63 -7.45
C TRP A 108 -15.31 11.78 -5.93
N TYR A 109 -15.32 10.68 -5.18
CA TYR A 109 -15.23 10.69 -3.73
C TYR A 109 -13.78 10.71 -3.25
N HIS A 110 -13.46 11.67 -2.38
CA HIS A 110 -12.12 11.97 -1.86
C HIS A 110 -12.02 11.72 -0.36
N GLY A 111 -12.99 11.04 0.26
CA GLY A 111 -13.00 10.72 1.70
C GLY A 111 -12.56 11.88 2.59
N HIS A 112 -11.62 11.60 3.49
CA HIS A 112 -11.00 12.59 4.34
C HIS A 112 -10.13 13.57 3.53
N LEU A 113 -10.68 14.74 3.23
CA LEU A 113 -10.01 15.84 2.52
C LEU A 113 -10.49 17.16 3.12
N SER A 114 -9.55 18.04 3.48
CA SER A 114 -9.90 19.37 4.03
C SER A 114 -10.44 20.31 2.95
N GLY A 115 -11.22 21.31 3.35
CA GLY A 115 -11.69 22.36 2.45
C GLY A 115 -10.56 23.04 1.69
N PRO A 116 -9.52 23.56 2.37
CA PRO A 116 -8.38 24.19 1.70
C PRO A 116 -7.64 23.27 0.71
N SER A 117 -7.46 21.99 1.04
CA SER A 117 -6.84 21.03 0.11
C SER A 117 -7.73 20.76 -1.11
N ALA A 118 -9.04 20.67 -0.92
CA ALA A 118 -9.99 20.56 -2.04
C ALA A 118 -9.96 21.81 -2.92
N GLU A 119 -9.87 23.01 -2.34
CA GLU A 119 -9.73 24.25 -3.10
C GLU A 119 -8.47 24.25 -3.96
N LYS A 120 -7.34 23.83 -3.38
CA LYS A 120 -6.07 23.73 -4.10
C LYS A 120 -6.17 22.80 -5.31
N LEU A 121 -6.70 21.59 -5.13
CA LEU A 121 -6.86 20.61 -6.22
C LEU A 121 -7.77 21.13 -7.34
N LEU A 122 -8.90 21.73 -6.99
CA LEU A 122 -9.86 22.26 -7.96
C LEU A 122 -9.31 23.47 -8.71
N ARG A 123 -8.63 24.39 -8.02
CA ARG A 123 -8.00 25.56 -8.64
C ARG A 123 -6.80 25.19 -9.52
N GLU A 124 -6.01 24.17 -9.16
CA GLU A 124 -4.91 23.68 -10.00
C GLU A 124 -5.39 23.05 -11.31
N ARG A 125 -6.58 22.45 -11.32
CA ARG A 125 -7.22 21.93 -12.54
C ARG A 125 -7.79 23.04 -13.42
N ASP A 126 -8.22 24.14 -12.81
CA ASP A 126 -8.75 25.36 -13.44
C ASP A 126 -9.76 25.10 -14.57
N GLU A 127 -10.71 24.20 -14.30
CA GLU A 127 -11.75 23.81 -15.25
C GLU A 127 -13.11 23.97 -14.56
N SER A 128 -13.91 24.94 -15.00
CA SER A 128 -15.18 25.27 -14.36
C SER A 128 -16.18 24.11 -14.41
N GLY A 129 -16.95 23.95 -13.32
CA GLY A 129 -17.86 22.83 -13.12
C GLY A 129 -17.16 21.54 -12.68
N THR A 130 -15.85 21.59 -12.42
CA THR A 130 -15.13 20.47 -11.81
C THR A 130 -15.58 20.31 -10.36
N PHE A 131 -15.94 19.10 -9.95
CA PHE A 131 -16.42 18.85 -8.59
C PHE A 131 -15.80 17.61 -7.95
N LEU A 132 -15.83 17.56 -6.62
CA LEU A 132 -15.51 16.39 -5.82
C LEU A 132 -16.41 16.35 -4.58
N VAL A 133 -16.54 15.17 -3.96
CA VAL A 133 -17.20 15.01 -2.66
C VAL A 133 -16.17 14.53 -1.64
N ARG A 134 -16.26 15.08 -0.45
CA ARG A 134 -15.35 14.81 0.68
C ARG A 134 -16.14 14.73 1.98
N GLU A 135 -15.51 14.23 3.03
CA GLU A 135 -16.05 14.25 4.39
C GLU A 135 -16.15 15.67 4.96
N SER A 136 -17.12 15.87 5.85
CA SER A 136 -17.21 17.06 6.67
C SER A 136 -16.35 16.91 7.92
N LEU A 137 -15.25 17.65 7.99
CA LEU A 137 -14.39 17.70 9.18
C LEU A 137 -15.05 18.41 10.37
N SER A 138 -15.97 19.32 10.09
CA SER A 138 -16.70 20.09 11.12
C SER A 138 -17.89 19.34 11.72
N ASN A 139 -18.48 18.41 10.96
CA ASN A 139 -19.67 17.68 11.37
C ASN A 139 -19.45 16.19 11.04
N PRO A 140 -18.87 15.42 11.97
CA PRO A 140 -18.53 14.01 11.75
C PRO A 140 -19.72 13.21 11.23
N GLY A 141 -19.48 12.48 10.14
CA GLY A 141 -20.48 11.74 9.40
C GLY A 141 -21.03 12.50 8.19
N ASP A 142 -21.25 13.81 8.24
CA ASP A 142 -21.73 14.55 7.07
C ASP A 142 -20.66 14.61 5.95
N PHE A 143 -21.09 15.04 4.76
CA PHE A 143 -20.23 15.22 3.59
C PHE A 143 -20.28 16.65 3.06
N VAL A 144 -19.37 16.97 2.15
CA VAL A 144 -19.31 18.26 1.46
C VAL A 144 -19.04 18.01 -0.02
N LEU A 145 -19.92 18.53 -0.87
CA LEU A 145 -19.69 18.67 -2.31
C LEU A 145 -18.91 19.96 -2.56
N SER A 146 -17.70 19.85 -3.09
CA SER A 146 -16.86 21.00 -3.44
C SER A 146 -16.82 21.14 -4.95
N ALA A 147 -17.20 22.30 -5.49
CA ALA A 147 -17.30 22.52 -6.94
C ALA A 147 -16.66 23.84 -7.35
N LEU A 148 -15.83 23.82 -8.39
CA LEU A 148 -15.24 25.01 -8.98
C LEU A 148 -16.30 25.75 -9.81
N THR A 149 -16.58 26.99 -9.45
CA THR A 149 -17.59 27.82 -10.10
C THR A 149 -16.99 28.68 -11.22
N ASP A 150 -17.84 29.28 -12.05
CA ASP A 150 -17.43 30.26 -13.06
C ASP A 150 -17.05 31.63 -12.45
N GLU A 151 -17.35 31.87 -11.17
CA GLU A 151 -17.04 33.12 -10.52
C GLU A 151 -15.55 33.28 -10.25
N VAL A 152 -14.98 34.38 -10.71
CA VAL A 152 -13.56 34.69 -10.57
C VAL A 152 -13.36 35.71 -9.45
N SER A 153 -12.41 35.41 -8.56
CA SER A 153 -11.92 36.30 -7.52
C SER A 153 -10.45 36.65 -7.79
N ASN A 154 -9.88 37.58 -7.00
CA ASN A 154 -8.44 37.91 -7.08
C ASN A 154 -7.52 36.70 -6.84
N SER A 155 -8.01 35.66 -6.17
CA SER A 155 -7.30 34.39 -5.90
C SER A 155 -7.61 33.27 -6.90
N GLY A 156 -8.21 33.60 -8.05
CA GLY A 156 -8.68 32.63 -9.04
C GLY A 156 -10.16 32.30 -8.90
N ARG A 157 -10.61 31.24 -9.57
CA ARG A 157 -12.02 30.80 -9.52
C ARG A 157 -12.44 30.41 -8.10
N ARG A 158 -13.65 30.81 -7.72
CA ARG A 158 -14.27 30.48 -6.43
C ARG A 158 -14.64 29.00 -6.42
N VAL A 159 -14.38 28.35 -5.29
CA VAL A 159 -14.86 27.01 -5.00
C VAL A 159 -16.06 27.13 -4.07
N SER A 160 -17.19 26.55 -4.48
CA SER A 160 -18.37 26.42 -3.63
C SER A 160 -18.26 25.14 -2.79
N HIS A 161 -18.66 25.21 -1.52
CA HIS A 161 -18.72 24.08 -0.59
C HIS A 161 -20.14 23.88 -0.10
N ILE A 162 -20.81 22.87 -0.63
CA ILE A 162 -22.22 22.56 -0.34
C ILE A 162 -22.27 21.40 0.63
N LYS A 163 -22.86 21.61 1.81
CA LYS A 163 -22.97 20.59 2.85
C LYS A 163 -24.01 19.53 2.44
N ILE A 164 -23.64 18.26 2.57
CA ILE A 164 -24.52 17.11 2.38
C ILE A 164 -24.73 16.46 3.76
N MET A 165 -25.97 16.44 4.21
CA MET A 165 -26.36 15.97 5.54
C MET A 165 -26.94 14.56 5.50
N TYR A 166 -26.55 13.78 6.51
CA TYR A 166 -27.10 12.49 6.92
C TYR A 166 -28.47 12.56 7.61
N SER A 167 -29.65 12.60 6.97
CA SER A 167 -30.92 12.75 7.72
C SER A 167 -32.05 11.86 7.23
N HIS A 168 -32.91 11.40 8.14
CA HIS A 168 -34.10 10.58 7.82
C HIS A 168 -33.80 9.36 6.93
N ASN A 169 -32.67 8.69 7.19
CA ASN A 169 -32.19 7.53 6.43
C ASN A 169 -31.83 7.83 4.96
N GLY A 170 -31.44 9.07 4.65
CA GLY A 170 -30.96 9.46 3.32
C GLY A 170 -30.10 10.73 3.31
N TYR A 171 -29.58 11.05 2.13
CA TYR A 171 -28.69 12.19 1.89
C TYR A 171 -29.46 13.40 1.38
N THR A 172 -29.15 14.59 1.87
CA THR A 172 -29.76 15.84 1.40
C THR A 172 -28.80 17.02 1.48
N VAL A 173 -28.99 18.03 0.64
CA VAL A 173 -28.27 19.33 0.70
C VAL A 173 -29.04 20.40 1.49
N GLY A 174 -30.09 20.01 2.22
CA GLY A 174 -30.93 20.91 3.02
C GLY A 174 -32.23 21.35 2.35
N GLY A 175 -32.57 20.77 1.19
CA GLY A 175 -33.87 20.91 0.55
C GLY A 175 -34.86 19.80 0.94
N ASN A 176 -36.00 19.76 0.27
CA ASN A 176 -37.03 18.72 0.49
C ASN A 176 -36.68 17.36 -0.14
N GLU A 177 -35.64 17.31 -0.98
CA GLU A 177 -35.21 16.10 -1.69
C GLU A 177 -34.25 15.29 -0.80
N ILE A 178 -34.54 14.00 -0.65
CA ILE A 178 -33.74 13.03 0.12
C ILE A 178 -33.38 11.88 -0.82
N PHE A 179 -32.11 11.48 -0.83
CA PHE A 179 -31.56 10.48 -1.74
C PHE A 179 -31.08 9.24 -0.97
N GLY A 180 -31.24 8.05 -1.57
CA GLY A 180 -30.79 6.80 -0.95
C GLY A 180 -29.27 6.62 -0.93
N SER A 181 -28.57 7.23 -1.88
CA SER A 181 -27.11 7.18 -1.98
C SER A 181 -26.49 8.53 -2.36
N LEU A 182 -25.19 8.71 -2.10
CA LEU A 182 -24.45 9.87 -2.58
C LEU A 182 -24.39 9.91 -4.12
N ALA A 183 -24.38 8.75 -4.78
CA ALA A 183 -24.38 8.66 -6.24
C ALA A 183 -25.67 9.20 -6.85
N ASP A 184 -26.82 8.83 -6.30
CA ASP A 184 -28.12 9.34 -6.74
C ASP A 184 -28.23 10.86 -6.54
N LEU A 185 -27.73 11.35 -5.40
CA LEU A 185 -27.67 12.78 -5.09
C LEU A 185 -26.83 13.54 -6.14
N VAL A 186 -25.62 13.05 -6.42
CA VAL A 186 -24.72 13.70 -7.39
C VAL A 186 -25.30 13.66 -8.79
N GLU A 187 -25.84 12.52 -9.24
CA GLU A 187 -26.41 12.39 -10.58
C GLU A 187 -27.65 13.27 -10.78
N HIS A 188 -28.49 13.41 -9.75
CA HIS A 188 -29.59 14.37 -9.76
C HIS A 188 -29.08 15.81 -9.97
N PHE A 189 -28.09 16.23 -9.18
CA PHE A 189 -27.58 17.60 -9.24
C PHE A 189 -26.66 17.89 -10.42
N LYS A 190 -26.07 16.87 -11.06
CA LYS A 190 -25.42 17.01 -12.37
C LYS A 190 -26.40 17.48 -13.45
N ARG A 191 -27.65 17.03 -13.41
CA ARG A 191 -28.69 17.40 -14.38
C ARG A 191 -29.34 18.74 -14.07
N LYS A 192 -29.65 18.99 -12.79
CA LYS A 192 -30.44 20.14 -12.34
C LYS A 192 -29.58 21.39 -12.05
N GLY A 193 -28.32 21.19 -11.64
CA GLY A 193 -27.53 22.20 -10.95
C GLY A 193 -28.01 22.40 -9.51
N ILE A 194 -27.18 23.03 -8.68
CA ILE A 194 -27.50 23.38 -7.29
C ILE A 194 -27.60 24.90 -7.20
N GLU A 195 -28.68 25.40 -6.61
CA GLU A 195 -28.85 26.83 -6.35
C GLU A 195 -28.48 27.12 -4.90
N GLU A 196 -27.50 28.00 -4.70
CA GLU A 196 -27.12 28.50 -3.39
C GLU A 196 -28.13 29.52 -2.86
N VAL A 197 -28.14 29.76 -1.55
CA VAL A 197 -28.95 30.83 -0.91
C VAL A 197 -28.61 32.22 -1.49
N SER A 198 -27.39 32.41 -1.99
CA SER A 198 -26.96 33.63 -2.68
C SER A 198 -27.64 33.85 -4.04
N GLY A 199 -28.36 32.84 -4.56
CA GLY A 199 -28.91 32.79 -5.93
C GLY A 199 -27.92 32.27 -6.97
N THR A 200 -26.69 31.95 -6.58
CA THR A 200 -25.67 31.42 -7.49
C THR A 200 -26.00 29.97 -7.87
N LYS A 201 -25.99 29.67 -9.18
CA LYS A 201 -26.11 28.29 -9.67
C LYS A 201 -24.75 27.64 -9.82
N VAL A 202 -24.57 26.51 -9.14
CA VAL A 202 -23.40 25.64 -9.19
C VAL A 202 -23.71 24.44 -10.07
N TYR A 203 -22.91 24.25 -11.12
CA TYR A 203 -23.08 23.14 -12.06
C TYR A 203 -22.01 22.08 -11.84
N LEU A 204 -22.42 20.81 -11.83
CA LEU A 204 -21.53 19.66 -11.73
C LEU A 204 -21.32 19.11 -13.13
N LYS A 205 -20.26 19.55 -13.80
CA LYS A 205 -19.99 19.20 -15.20
C LYS A 205 -19.09 17.97 -15.29
N GLN A 206 -17.91 18.04 -14.67
CA GLN A 206 -16.93 16.95 -14.68
C GLN A 206 -16.42 16.62 -13.27
N PRO A 207 -16.22 15.34 -12.95
CA PRO A 207 -15.64 14.95 -11.68
C PRO A 207 -14.14 15.21 -11.63
N TYR A 208 -13.62 15.56 -10.45
CA TYR A 208 -12.22 15.41 -10.11
C TYR A 208 -12.03 14.01 -9.52
N PHE A 209 -11.37 13.12 -10.26
CA PHE A 209 -11.17 11.74 -9.80
C PHE A 209 -10.07 11.61 -8.75
N SER A 210 -10.35 10.81 -7.72
CA SER A 210 -9.41 10.37 -6.69
C SER A 210 -8.74 9.07 -7.11
N THR A 211 -7.42 8.98 -6.91
CA THR A 211 -6.65 7.73 -7.03
C THR A 211 -6.50 6.99 -5.70
N ARG A 212 -6.86 7.63 -4.58
CA ARG A 212 -6.90 7.01 -3.26
C ARG A 212 -8.03 5.99 -3.20
N VAL A 213 -7.78 4.89 -2.49
CA VAL A 213 -8.75 3.82 -2.26
C VAL A 213 -8.47 3.13 -0.92
N ASN A 214 -9.51 2.71 -0.21
CA ASN A 214 -9.34 1.74 0.88
C ASN A 214 -8.86 0.42 0.27
N ALA A 215 -7.77 -0.14 0.78
CA ALA A 215 -7.21 -1.40 0.31
C ALA A 215 -8.28 -2.52 0.28
N ALA A 216 -9.17 -2.60 1.27
CA ALA A 216 -10.25 -3.58 1.33
C ALA A 216 -11.22 -3.51 0.14
N ASP A 217 -11.34 -2.34 -0.50
CA ASP A 217 -12.25 -2.03 -1.61
C ASP A 217 -11.53 -2.01 -2.99
N ILE A 218 -10.28 -2.47 -3.06
CA ILE A 218 -9.47 -2.44 -4.30
C ILE A 218 -10.13 -3.18 -5.46
N GLU A 219 -10.85 -4.28 -5.19
CA GLU A 219 -11.56 -5.06 -6.21
C GLU A 219 -12.62 -4.21 -6.92
N SER A 220 -13.41 -3.44 -6.15
CA SER A 220 -14.39 -2.51 -6.69
C SER A 220 -13.73 -1.43 -7.55
N ARG A 221 -12.57 -0.93 -7.13
CA ARG A 221 -11.78 0.04 -7.91
C ARG A 221 -11.26 -0.57 -9.22
N VAL A 222 -10.75 -1.79 -9.19
CA VAL A 222 -10.28 -2.49 -10.41
C VAL A 222 -11.43 -2.63 -11.41
N ARG A 223 -12.59 -3.16 -10.97
CA ARG A 223 -13.76 -3.30 -11.85
C ARG A 223 -14.20 -1.96 -12.46
N LEU A 224 -14.18 -0.88 -11.68
CA LEU A 224 -14.52 0.46 -12.17
C LEU A 224 -13.54 0.98 -13.22
N LEU A 225 -12.23 0.77 -13.01
CA LEU A 225 -11.19 1.17 -13.96
C LEU A 225 -11.22 0.33 -15.25
N GLU A 226 -11.69 -0.92 -15.20
CA GLU A 226 -11.92 -1.76 -16.38
C GLU A 226 -13.16 -1.31 -17.16
N GLN A 227 -14.29 -1.11 -16.48
CA GLN A 227 -15.54 -0.67 -17.12
C GLN A 227 -15.38 0.67 -17.85
N THR A 228 -14.61 1.60 -17.28
CA THR A 228 -14.34 2.90 -17.90
C THR A 228 -13.39 2.80 -19.10
N ALA A 229 -12.57 1.74 -19.20
CA ALA A 229 -11.78 1.47 -20.40
C ALA A 229 -12.64 0.94 -21.55
N ASP A 230 -13.66 0.13 -21.24
CA ASP A 230 -14.59 -0.45 -22.23
C ASP A 230 -15.69 0.53 -22.66
N GLY A 231 -16.10 1.42 -21.76
CA GLY A 231 -17.06 2.50 -22.00
C GLY A 231 -16.48 3.66 -22.81
N GLN A 232 -16.14 3.41 -24.08
CA GLN A 232 -15.73 4.45 -25.04
C GLN A 232 -16.85 5.51 -25.17
N ILE A 233 -16.76 6.61 -24.42
CA ILE A 233 -17.68 7.74 -24.55
C ILE A 233 -17.41 8.39 -25.92
N GLN A 234 -18.31 8.15 -26.88
CA GLN A 234 -18.35 8.90 -28.13
C GLN A 234 -19.01 10.26 -27.88
N GLU A 235 -18.23 11.24 -27.44
CA GLU A 235 -18.56 12.66 -27.62
C GLU A 235 -17.56 13.27 -28.61
N GLY A 236 -17.96 13.39 -29.88
CA GLY A 236 -17.29 14.14 -30.94
C GLY A 236 -15.83 13.78 -31.23
N ASP A 237 -15.57 12.93 -32.24
CA ASP A 237 -14.27 12.61 -32.90
C ASP A 237 -13.01 12.34 -32.03
N LYS A 238 -13.06 12.49 -30.71
CA LYS A 238 -11.98 12.19 -29.77
C LYS A 238 -12.44 11.06 -28.87
N LYS A 239 -11.87 9.87 -29.08
CA LYS A 239 -11.96 8.78 -28.11
C LYS A 239 -11.36 9.24 -26.78
N ILE A 240 -12.20 9.60 -25.81
CA ILE A 240 -11.75 9.84 -24.44
C ILE A 240 -11.49 8.46 -23.84
N LYS A 241 -10.21 8.09 -23.73
CA LYS A 241 -9.79 6.88 -23.04
C LYS A 241 -9.94 7.13 -21.53
N ALA A 242 -10.76 6.34 -20.84
CA ALA A 242 -10.99 6.43 -19.40
C ALA A 242 -10.42 5.20 -18.66
N GLY A 243 -10.42 5.24 -17.32
CA GLY A 243 -9.98 4.12 -16.48
C GLY A 243 -8.48 4.05 -16.24
N PHE A 244 -7.88 2.85 -16.36
CA PHE A 244 -6.45 2.66 -16.16
C PHE A 244 -5.57 3.55 -17.04
N TRP A 245 -5.96 3.70 -18.32
CA TRP A 245 -5.22 4.57 -19.24
C TRP A 245 -5.24 6.03 -18.78
N GLU A 246 -6.38 6.53 -18.29
CA GLU A 246 -6.50 7.93 -17.84
C GLU A 246 -5.59 8.20 -16.64
N GLU A 247 -5.63 7.32 -15.63
CA GLU A 247 -4.76 7.47 -14.45
C GLU A 247 -3.28 7.34 -14.82
N PHE A 248 -2.95 6.44 -15.75
CA PHE A 248 -1.58 6.28 -16.22
C PHE A 248 -1.12 7.47 -17.09
N ASP A 249 -1.97 8.02 -17.96
CA ASP A 249 -1.67 9.20 -18.78
C ASP A 249 -1.45 10.43 -17.91
N ALA A 250 -2.20 10.57 -16.81
CA ALA A 250 -1.96 11.61 -15.81
C ALA A 250 -0.54 11.51 -15.21
N LEU A 251 -0.05 10.30 -14.90
CA LEU A 251 1.34 10.10 -14.44
C LEU A 251 2.36 10.58 -15.47
N GLN A 252 2.13 10.32 -16.76
CA GLN A 252 3.03 10.74 -17.84
C GLN A 252 3.09 12.27 -17.95
N LYS A 253 1.97 12.96 -17.79
CA LYS A 253 1.92 14.43 -17.79
C LYS A 253 2.70 15.04 -16.62
N TYR A 254 2.67 14.40 -15.45
CA TYR A 254 3.48 14.83 -14.30
C TYR A 254 4.99 14.71 -14.55
N GLU A 255 5.44 13.71 -15.32
CA GLU A 255 6.86 13.49 -15.59
C GLU A 255 7.52 14.70 -16.29
N SER A 256 6.77 15.43 -17.12
CA SER A 256 7.24 16.66 -17.77
C SER A 256 7.59 17.79 -16.79
N LYS A 257 7.07 17.74 -15.56
CA LYS A 257 7.31 18.73 -14.51
C LYS A 257 8.53 18.41 -13.65
N VAL A 258 9.01 17.16 -13.68
CA VAL A 258 10.16 16.71 -12.87
C VAL A 258 11.47 17.09 -13.56
N LYS A 259 12.05 18.22 -13.16
CA LYS A 259 13.37 18.69 -13.65
C LYS A 259 14.48 18.30 -12.67
N LYS A 260 14.86 17.02 -12.65
CA LYS A 260 15.98 16.53 -11.86
C LYS A 260 17.24 16.34 -12.70
N SER A 261 18.39 16.69 -12.13
CA SER A 261 19.70 16.59 -12.77
C SER A 261 20.11 15.13 -12.98
N ARG A 262 20.81 14.87 -14.08
CA ARG A 262 21.35 13.56 -14.48
C ARG A 262 22.75 13.72 -15.10
N ASP A 263 23.45 14.77 -14.68
CA ASP A 263 24.67 15.27 -15.32
C ASP A 263 25.82 14.27 -15.17
N GLU A 264 25.87 13.56 -14.02
CA GLU A 264 26.87 12.52 -13.77
C GLU A 264 26.75 11.37 -14.79
N GLY A 265 25.52 10.98 -15.14
CA GLY A 265 25.28 9.97 -16.17
C GLY A 265 25.58 10.44 -17.60
N MET A 266 25.59 11.76 -17.84
CA MET A 266 25.88 12.35 -19.16
C MET A 266 27.37 12.56 -19.43
N ARG A 267 28.22 12.46 -18.40
CA ARG A 267 29.67 12.60 -18.51
C ARG A 267 30.24 11.68 -19.60
N PRO A 268 31.19 12.16 -20.44
CA PRO A 268 31.82 11.35 -21.48
C PRO A 268 32.35 9.99 -20.99
N GLU A 269 32.95 9.97 -19.81
CA GLU A 269 33.56 8.81 -19.15
C GLU A 269 32.52 7.75 -18.76
N ASN A 270 31.29 8.20 -18.44
CA ASN A 270 30.20 7.33 -17.96
C ASN A 270 29.29 6.83 -19.09
N LYS A 271 29.43 7.34 -20.32
CA LYS A 271 28.57 6.94 -21.47
C LYS A 271 28.58 5.44 -21.72
N SER A 272 29.74 4.80 -21.64
CA SER A 272 29.91 3.35 -21.85
C SER A 272 29.43 2.51 -20.67
N LYS A 273 29.18 3.12 -19.51
CA LYS A 273 28.60 2.48 -18.31
C LYS A 273 27.06 2.48 -18.35
N ASN A 274 26.45 3.13 -19.34
CA ASN A 274 25.00 3.18 -19.51
C ASN A 274 24.53 2.21 -20.59
N ARG A 275 23.64 1.28 -20.24
CA ARG A 275 23.05 0.35 -21.22
C ARG A 275 22.23 1.09 -22.27
N TYR A 276 21.54 2.15 -21.87
CA TYR A 276 20.76 3.01 -22.75
C TYR A 276 21.19 4.45 -22.54
N LYS A 277 21.56 5.13 -23.63
CA LYS A 277 22.11 6.50 -23.62
C LYS A 277 21.25 7.51 -22.85
N ASN A 278 19.93 7.36 -22.90
CA ASN A 278 18.98 8.34 -22.37
C ASN A 278 18.31 7.91 -21.06
N ILE A 279 18.66 6.74 -20.51
CA ILE A 279 18.12 6.24 -19.25
C ILE A 279 19.24 6.32 -18.21
N LEU A 280 19.26 7.44 -17.49
CA LEU A 280 20.33 7.83 -16.59
C LEU A 280 19.79 7.98 -15.16
N PRO A 281 20.59 7.69 -14.13
CA PRO A 281 20.19 7.90 -12.74
C PRO A 281 20.07 9.40 -12.45
N PHE A 282 19.16 9.79 -11.55
CA PHE A 282 19.19 11.14 -11.00
C PHE A 282 20.40 11.33 -10.09
N ASP A 283 21.05 12.49 -10.16
CA ASP A 283 22.28 12.75 -9.42
C ASP A 283 22.05 12.75 -7.90
N GLU A 284 20.90 13.26 -7.44
CA GLU A 284 20.53 13.37 -6.02
C GLU A 284 20.46 12.00 -5.31
N THR A 285 20.02 10.96 -6.02
CA THR A 285 19.71 9.64 -5.45
C THR A 285 20.58 8.55 -6.05
N ARG A 286 21.58 8.87 -6.88
CA ARG A 286 22.45 7.85 -7.49
C ARG A 286 23.25 7.14 -6.41
N VAL A 287 23.58 5.88 -6.67
CA VAL A 287 24.59 5.20 -5.86
C VAL A 287 25.96 5.73 -6.26
N VAL A 288 26.74 6.17 -5.28
CA VAL A 288 28.12 6.66 -5.45
C VAL A 288 29.06 5.53 -5.05
N LEU A 289 29.84 5.00 -5.98
CA LEU A 289 30.75 3.90 -5.68
C LEU A 289 31.91 4.39 -4.81
N GLN A 290 32.12 3.70 -3.69
CA GLN A 290 33.23 3.95 -2.78
C GLN A 290 34.49 3.23 -3.27
N GLY A 291 35.66 3.78 -2.93
CA GLY A 291 36.96 3.15 -3.21
C GLY A 291 37.42 3.19 -4.68
N GLY A 292 36.71 3.90 -5.56
CA GLY A 292 37.22 4.29 -6.88
C GLY A 292 38.43 5.22 -6.77
N ASP A 293 39.30 5.25 -7.78
CA ASP A 293 40.45 6.17 -7.80
C ASP A 293 39.95 7.62 -7.89
N PRO A 294 40.17 8.46 -6.85
CA PRO A 294 39.68 9.83 -6.85
C PRO A 294 40.26 10.70 -7.98
N ASN A 295 41.34 10.27 -8.62
CA ASN A 295 41.94 10.95 -9.77
C ASN A 295 41.32 10.53 -11.11
N VAL A 296 40.48 9.49 -11.12
CA VAL A 296 39.81 8.99 -12.32
C VAL A 296 38.36 9.47 -12.34
N VAL A 297 38.07 10.44 -13.20
CA VAL A 297 36.72 10.97 -13.38
C VAL A 297 35.75 9.85 -13.75
N GLY A 298 34.62 9.74 -13.04
CA GLY A 298 33.60 8.71 -13.27
C GLY A 298 33.92 7.34 -12.65
N SER A 299 34.99 7.21 -11.85
CA SER A 299 35.26 5.98 -11.10
C SER A 299 34.20 5.67 -10.04
N ASP A 300 33.47 6.68 -9.58
CA ASP A 300 32.40 6.60 -8.58
C ASP A 300 31.02 6.31 -9.19
N TYR A 301 30.93 6.10 -10.50
CA TYR A 301 29.67 6.01 -11.21
C TYR A 301 29.19 4.57 -11.43
N ILE A 302 27.93 4.34 -11.09
CA ILE A 302 27.11 3.21 -11.53
C ILE A 302 25.70 3.71 -11.89
N ASN A 303 25.06 3.11 -12.90
CA ASN A 303 23.67 3.44 -13.26
C ASN A 303 22.68 2.75 -12.30
N ALA A 304 22.56 3.31 -11.11
CA ALA A 304 21.71 2.85 -10.02
C ALA A 304 21.20 4.02 -9.18
N ASN A 305 20.01 3.90 -8.59
CA ASN A 305 19.49 4.86 -7.62
C ASN A 305 18.99 4.15 -6.36
N TYR A 306 19.18 4.79 -5.21
CA TYR A 306 18.44 4.46 -4.01
C TYR A 306 16.97 4.83 -4.19
N VAL A 307 16.09 3.94 -3.75
CA VAL A 307 14.65 4.15 -3.73
C VAL A 307 14.14 3.73 -2.36
N LYS A 308 13.42 4.62 -1.69
CA LYS A 308 12.79 4.38 -0.38
C LYS A 308 11.37 4.91 -0.36
N ASN A 309 10.53 4.41 0.52
CA ASN A 309 9.14 4.82 0.58
C ASN A 309 8.96 6.14 1.37
N LYS A 310 8.95 7.27 0.66
CA LYS A 310 8.80 8.59 1.28
C LYS A 310 7.37 8.95 1.70
N LEU A 311 6.38 8.07 1.49
CA LEU A 311 4.97 8.38 1.77
C LEU A 311 4.54 8.03 3.20
N TYR A 312 5.25 7.12 3.86
CA TYR A 312 4.88 6.63 5.18
C TYR A 312 6.12 6.58 6.06
N GLU A 313 6.09 7.28 7.20
CA GLU A 313 7.08 7.09 8.27
C GLU A 313 6.70 5.83 9.04
N ILE A 314 7.30 4.71 8.65
CA ILE A 314 7.20 3.44 9.37
C ILE A 314 8.55 3.22 10.03
N GLY A 315 8.57 2.82 11.31
CA GLY A 315 9.80 2.75 12.11
C GLY A 315 10.96 2.01 11.43
N PHE A 316 10.67 0.88 10.78
CA PHE A 316 11.61 0.20 9.89
C PHE A 316 11.05 0.21 8.47
N GLN A 317 11.82 0.73 7.52
CA GLN A 317 11.40 0.81 6.12
C GLN A 317 12.45 0.19 5.21
N LYS A 318 12.01 -0.71 4.33
CA LYS A 318 12.86 -1.29 3.30
C LYS A 318 13.42 -0.20 2.39
N VAL A 319 14.72 -0.31 2.12
CA VAL A 319 15.41 0.51 1.12
C VAL A 319 15.76 -0.40 -0.05
N TYR A 320 15.66 0.14 -1.26
CA TYR A 320 15.93 -0.57 -2.50
C TYR A 320 17.03 0.16 -3.27
N ILE A 321 17.77 -0.58 -4.08
CA ILE A 321 18.60 -0.04 -5.14
C ILE A 321 18.01 -0.49 -6.48
N ALA A 322 17.50 0.46 -7.26
CA ALA A 322 17.01 0.20 -8.61
C ALA A 322 18.14 0.47 -9.62
N CYS A 323 18.61 -0.58 -10.32
CA CYS A 323 19.71 -0.45 -11.27
C CYS A 323 19.45 -1.15 -12.62
N GLN A 324 20.28 -0.82 -13.62
CA GLN A 324 20.23 -1.45 -14.93
C GLN A 324 20.83 -2.88 -14.90
N GLY A 325 20.53 -3.70 -15.91
CA GLY A 325 21.20 -4.98 -16.11
C GLY A 325 22.66 -4.79 -16.49
N CYS A 326 23.56 -5.51 -15.84
CA CYS A 326 25.02 -5.38 -15.97
C CYS A 326 25.49 -5.45 -17.42
N LEU A 327 26.41 -4.55 -17.79
CA LEU A 327 27.22 -4.62 -18.99
C LEU A 327 28.53 -5.35 -18.64
N LEU A 328 29.26 -5.85 -19.64
CA LEU A 328 30.59 -6.45 -19.42
C LEU A 328 31.53 -5.49 -18.66
N THR A 329 31.45 -4.19 -18.97
CA THR A 329 32.27 -3.13 -18.37
C THR A 329 31.84 -2.71 -16.97
N THR A 330 30.65 -3.11 -16.51
CA THR A 330 30.09 -2.65 -15.23
C THR A 330 29.88 -3.79 -14.23
N VAL A 331 30.33 -5.01 -14.52
CA VAL A 331 30.19 -6.15 -13.59
C VAL A 331 30.97 -5.91 -12.29
N ASN A 332 32.18 -5.37 -12.39
CA ASN A 332 33.00 -5.07 -11.21
C ASN A 332 32.37 -3.94 -10.37
N ASP A 333 31.87 -2.90 -11.04
CA ASP A 333 31.13 -1.79 -10.42
C ASP A 333 29.88 -2.30 -9.67
N PHE A 334 29.17 -3.28 -10.24
CA PHE A 334 28.01 -3.90 -9.62
C PHE A 334 28.37 -4.62 -8.31
N TRP A 335 29.46 -5.40 -8.29
CA TRP A 335 29.90 -6.08 -7.07
C TRP A 335 30.46 -5.11 -6.02
N GLN A 336 31.12 -4.04 -6.45
CA GLN A 336 31.49 -2.92 -5.56
C GLN A 336 30.26 -2.32 -4.88
N MET A 337 29.19 -2.07 -5.64
CA MET A 337 27.91 -1.59 -5.10
C MET A 337 27.30 -2.58 -4.10
N VAL A 338 27.18 -3.86 -4.45
CA VAL A 338 26.61 -4.88 -3.56
C VAL A 338 27.41 -4.97 -2.24
N TRP A 339 28.74 -4.91 -2.32
CA TRP A 339 29.60 -4.96 -1.15
C TRP A 339 29.48 -3.72 -0.28
N GLN A 340 29.66 -2.51 -0.81
CA GLN A 340 29.65 -1.29 0.01
C GLN A 340 28.30 -1.06 0.70
N GLU A 341 27.20 -1.47 0.04
CA GLU A 341 25.84 -1.27 0.54
C GLU A 341 25.39 -2.37 1.49
N ARG A 342 26.23 -3.40 1.73
CA ARG A 342 25.87 -4.57 2.56
C ARG A 342 24.57 -5.23 2.10
N SER A 343 24.36 -5.27 0.80
CA SER A 343 23.18 -5.89 0.18
C SER A 343 23.31 -7.41 0.23
N HIS A 344 22.34 -8.09 0.85
CA HIS A 344 22.31 -9.56 0.92
C HIS A 344 21.37 -10.20 -0.11
N VAL A 345 20.43 -9.44 -0.66
CA VAL A 345 19.42 -9.95 -1.60
C VAL A 345 19.46 -9.18 -2.91
N ILE A 346 19.56 -9.93 -4.01
CA ILE A 346 19.54 -9.41 -5.38
C ILE A 346 18.32 -10.00 -6.10
N VAL A 347 17.54 -9.13 -6.75
CA VAL A 347 16.33 -9.48 -7.51
C VAL A 347 16.53 -9.10 -8.98
N MET A 348 16.69 -10.11 -9.83
CA MET A 348 16.82 -9.99 -11.29
C MET A 348 15.50 -10.35 -11.96
N THR A 349 14.91 -9.42 -12.71
CA THR A 349 13.55 -9.57 -13.30
C THR A 349 13.58 -9.74 -14.83
N THR A 350 14.65 -10.36 -15.34
CA THR A 350 14.86 -10.56 -16.78
C THR A 350 15.73 -11.79 -17.01
N ARG A 351 15.60 -12.40 -18.19
CA ARG A 351 16.61 -13.33 -18.69
C ARG A 351 17.83 -12.56 -19.19
N GLU A 352 18.94 -13.24 -19.35
CA GLU A 352 20.18 -12.66 -19.89
C GLU A 352 19.96 -12.12 -21.31
N VAL A 353 19.22 -12.91 -22.11
CA VAL A 353 18.86 -12.61 -23.50
C VAL A 353 17.36 -12.84 -23.68
N GLU A 354 16.69 -11.86 -24.28
CA GLU A 354 15.26 -11.93 -24.64
C GLU A 354 15.11 -11.51 -26.10
N LYS A 355 14.47 -12.36 -26.93
CA LYS A 355 14.35 -12.17 -28.39
C LYS A 355 15.66 -11.84 -29.10
N GLY A 356 16.75 -12.52 -28.70
CA GLY A 356 18.08 -12.30 -29.28
C GLY A 356 18.73 -10.96 -28.90
N ARG A 357 18.16 -10.21 -27.95
CA ARG A 357 18.75 -8.97 -27.43
C ARG A 357 19.27 -9.17 -26.01
N ASN A 358 20.52 -8.78 -25.78
CA ASN A 358 21.15 -8.82 -24.46
C ASN A 358 20.46 -7.85 -23.50
N LYS A 359 19.92 -8.37 -22.41
CA LYS A 359 19.26 -7.60 -21.33
C LYS A 359 20.16 -7.41 -20.13
N CYS A 360 20.96 -8.42 -19.79
CA CYS A 360 21.93 -8.42 -18.70
C CYS A 360 23.01 -9.46 -19.00
N VAL A 361 24.29 -9.13 -18.78
CA VAL A 361 25.33 -10.17 -18.81
C VAL A 361 25.32 -10.93 -17.47
N PRO A 362 25.65 -12.23 -17.46
CA PRO A 362 25.89 -12.95 -16.21
C PRO A 362 27.00 -12.28 -15.41
N TYR A 363 26.76 -12.07 -14.12
CA TYR A 363 27.73 -11.51 -13.18
C TYR A 363 28.04 -12.48 -12.03
N TRP A 364 27.69 -13.75 -12.19
CA TRP A 364 27.95 -14.85 -11.26
C TRP A 364 28.78 -15.94 -11.96
N PRO A 365 29.50 -16.79 -11.22
CA PRO A 365 30.22 -17.93 -11.79
C PRO A 365 29.29 -19.12 -12.09
N GLU A 366 29.81 -20.11 -12.80
CA GLU A 366 29.14 -21.40 -13.01
C GLU A 366 29.05 -22.22 -11.70
N PRO A 367 28.13 -23.20 -11.59
CA PRO A 367 27.98 -24.03 -10.39
C PRO A 367 29.29 -24.69 -9.94
N GLY A 368 29.64 -24.53 -8.65
CA GLY A 368 30.87 -25.06 -8.07
C GLY A 368 32.16 -24.30 -8.43
N ALA A 369 32.06 -23.18 -9.15
CA ALA A 369 33.19 -22.32 -9.48
C ALA A 369 33.18 -21.03 -8.64
N SER A 370 34.37 -20.45 -8.49
CA SER A 370 34.55 -19.06 -8.06
C SER A 370 35.11 -18.22 -9.21
N LYS A 371 34.84 -16.91 -9.17
CA LYS A 371 35.35 -15.96 -10.16
C LYS A 371 35.67 -14.63 -9.50
N GLU A 372 36.79 -14.05 -9.92
CA GLU A 372 37.20 -12.70 -9.53
C GLU A 372 36.45 -11.64 -10.35
N PHE A 373 35.92 -10.65 -9.64
CA PHE A 373 35.26 -9.47 -10.17
C PHE A 373 35.87 -8.21 -9.53
N GLY A 374 36.97 -7.74 -10.10
CA GLY A 374 37.71 -6.60 -9.55
C GLY A 374 38.35 -6.97 -8.20
N ARG A 375 37.88 -6.37 -7.11
CA ARG A 375 38.42 -6.58 -5.75
C ARG A 375 37.75 -7.72 -4.98
N TYR A 376 36.80 -8.39 -5.61
CA TYR A 376 35.94 -9.37 -4.96
C TYR A 376 36.02 -10.72 -5.65
N VAL A 377 35.90 -11.78 -4.86
CA VAL A 377 35.70 -13.15 -5.33
C VAL A 377 34.24 -13.51 -5.05
N VAL A 378 33.56 -14.01 -6.08
CA VAL A 378 32.20 -14.54 -5.97
C VAL A 378 32.25 -16.03 -6.22
N MET A 379 31.68 -16.83 -5.31
CA MET A 379 31.54 -18.27 -5.44
C MET A 379 30.07 -18.65 -5.50
N LEU A 380 29.68 -19.56 -6.40
CA LEU A 380 28.33 -20.10 -6.44
C LEU A 380 28.25 -21.35 -5.55
N LEU A 381 27.63 -21.18 -4.37
CA LEU A 381 27.48 -22.24 -3.36
C LEU A 381 26.36 -23.23 -3.73
N SER A 382 25.22 -22.73 -4.19
CA SER A 382 24.11 -23.56 -4.63
C SER A 382 23.21 -22.86 -5.64
N GLU A 383 22.56 -23.65 -6.50
CA GLU A 383 21.56 -23.18 -7.46
C GLU A 383 20.31 -24.07 -7.35
N ARG A 384 19.13 -23.45 -7.38
CA ARG A 384 17.84 -24.13 -7.33
C ARG A 384 16.88 -23.55 -8.35
N ASP A 385 16.34 -24.41 -9.21
CA ASP A 385 15.24 -24.08 -10.10
C ASP A 385 13.89 -24.17 -9.35
N CYS A 386 13.07 -23.13 -9.51
CA CYS A 386 11.65 -23.11 -9.13
C CYS A 386 10.80 -22.94 -10.41
N SER A 387 9.47 -22.97 -10.28
CA SER A 387 8.57 -22.83 -11.44
C SER A 387 8.82 -21.56 -12.24
N ASP A 388 8.89 -20.42 -11.55
CA ASP A 388 8.88 -19.09 -12.18
C ASP A 388 10.18 -18.32 -12.04
N TYR A 389 11.09 -18.82 -11.22
CA TYR A 389 12.33 -18.17 -10.86
C TYR A 389 13.40 -19.18 -10.50
N LYS A 390 14.64 -18.70 -10.48
CA LYS A 390 15.82 -19.44 -10.05
C LYS A 390 16.43 -18.75 -8.84
N ILE A 391 16.90 -19.54 -7.88
CA ILE A 391 17.63 -19.06 -6.70
C ILE A 391 19.09 -19.48 -6.84
N ARG A 392 20.01 -18.56 -6.58
CA ARG A 392 21.43 -18.84 -6.39
C ARG A 392 21.87 -18.33 -5.03
N VAL A 393 22.57 -19.15 -4.29
CA VAL A 393 23.26 -18.74 -3.07
C VAL A 393 24.72 -18.52 -3.43
N LEU A 394 25.17 -17.29 -3.27
CA LEU A 394 26.53 -16.86 -3.61
C LEU A 394 27.27 -16.50 -2.33
N GLU A 395 28.58 -16.76 -2.31
CA GLU A 395 29.48 -16.18 -1.31
C GLU A 395 30.26 -15.04 -1.97
N LEU A 396 30.24 -13.87 -1.34
CA LEU A 396 30.98 -12.69 -1.75
C LEU A 396 32.09 -12.40 -0.73
N THR A 397 33.33 -12.39 -1.20
CA THR A 397 34.52 -12.22 -0.36
C THR A 397 35.42 -11.13 -0.93
N SER A 398 35.93 -10.24 -0.08
CA SER A 398 36.94 -9.24 -0.48
C SER A 398 38.33 -9.88 -0.60
N LEU A 399 39.10 -9.54 -1.64
CA LEU A 399 40.44 -10.07 -1.87
C LEU A 399 41.44 -9.68 -0.77
N ASP A 400 41.25 -8.52 -0.15
CA ASP A 400 42.05 -8.07 1.00
C ASP A 400 41.64 -8.72 2.33
N GLN A 401 40.55 -9.51 2.32
CA GLN A 401 39.96 -10.17 3.49
C GLN A 401 39.70 -9.19 4.66
N SER A 402 39.38 -7.92 4.33
CA SER A 402 39.12 -6.89 5.33
C SER A 402 37.89 -7.16 6.18
N GLU A 403 36.91 -7.89 5.63
CA GLU A 403 35.69 -8.30 6.32
C GLU A 403 35.36 -9.77 6.02
N ALA A 404 34.53 -10.37 6.87
CA ALA A 404 34.08 -11.75 6.70
C ALA A 404 33.32 -11.94 5.36
N PRO A 405 33.41 -13.14 4.76
CA PRO A 405 32.59 -13.51 3.61
C PRO A 405 31.10 -13.28 3.88
N ARG A 406 30.38 -12.84 2.86
CA ARG A 406 28.95 -12.54 2.96
C ARG A 406 28.16 -13.46 2.05
N GLU A 407 27.11 -14.05 2.60
CA GLU A 407 26.13 -14.79 1.81
C GLU A 407 25.21 -13.82 1.07
N ILE A 408 25.05 -14.03 -0.23
CA ILE A 408 24.20 -13.25 -1.13
C ILE A 408 23.18 -14.17 -1.79
N TRP A 409 21.90 -13.86 -1.58
CA TRP A 409 20.79 -14.57 -2.20
C TRP A 409 20.37 -13.86 -3.49
N HIS A 410 20.59 -14.54 -4.61
CA HIS A 410 20.25 -14.05 -5.94
C HIS A 410 18.99 -14.75 -6.44
N TYR A 411 17.96 -13.94 -6.68
CA TYR A 411 16.64 -14.35 -7.14
C TYR A 411 16.43 -13.86 -8.57
N GLN A 412 16.36 -14.78 -9.54
CA GLN A 412 16.14 -14.47 -10.94
C GLN A 412 14.75 -14.90 -11.39
N TYR A 413 13.84 -13.96 -11.62
CA TYR A 413 12.50 -14.24 -12.15
C TYR A 413 12.55 -14.45 -13.67
N LEU A 414 12.08 -15.61 -14.12
CA LEU A 414 12.23 -16.11 -15.49
C LEU A 414 10.91 -16.15 -16.26
N SER A 415 9.77 -16.11 -15.57
CA SER A 415 8.43 -16.16 -16.18
C SER A 415 7.87 -14.80 -16.60
N TRP A 416 8.64 -13.70 -16.51
CA TRP A 416 8.18 -12.41 -17.02
C TRP A 416 8.21 -12.40 -18.56
N PRO A 417 7.10 -12.08 -19.26
CA PRO A 417 7.08 -12.11 -20.71
C PRO A 417 7.90 -10.99 -21.37
N ASP A 418 8.41 -11.26 -22.57
CA ASP A 418 9.19 -10.27 -23.33
C ASP A 418 8.39 -8.99 -23.66
N HIS A 419 7.07 -9.10 -23.82
CA HIS A 419 6.15 -7.98 -23.98
C HIS A 419 5.04 -8.04 -22.95
N GLY A 420 4.69 -6.88 -22.38
CA GLY A 420 3.62 -6.76 -21.40
C GLY A 420 4.04 -7.22 -20.01
N VAL A 421 3.12 -7.94 -19.37
CA VAL A 421 3.16 -8.36 -17.96
C VAL A 421 2.71 -9.83 -17.87
N PRO A 422 3.07 -10.55 -16.79
CA PRO A 422 2.48 -11.87 -16.53
C PRO A 422 0.95 -11.82 -16.60
N GLN A 423 0.33 -12.91 -17.05
CA GLN A 423 -1.14 -12.99 -17.15
C GLN A 423 -1.79 -12.92 -15.77
N GLU A 424 -1.21 -13.63 -14.80
CA GLU A 424 -1.69 -13.69 -13.42
C GLU A 424 -0.63 -13.16 -12.44
N PRO A 425 -1.02 -12.46 -11.34
CA PRO A 425 -0.08 -11.92 -10.37
C PRO A 425 0.56 -12.96 -9.44
N GLY A 426 -0.10 -14.12 -9.24
CA GLY A 426 0.25 -15.09 -8.20
C GLY A 426 1.73 -15.55 -8.20
N GLY A 427 2.32 -15.75 -9.37
CA GLY A 427 3.75 -16.12 -9.48
C GLY A 427 4.69 -15.03 -8.97
N VAL A 428 4.38 -13.76 -9.26
CA VAL A 428 5.15 -12.61 -8.78
C VAL A 428 4.96 -12.40 -7.27
N LEU A 429 3.74 -12.57 -6.77
CA LEU A 429 3.44 -12.46 -5.34
C LEU A 429 4.17 -13.54 -4.52
N SER A 430 4.12 -14.80 -4.98
CA SER A 430 4.85 -15.91 -4.36
C SER A 430 6.36 -15.67 -4.36
N PHE A 431 6.89 -15.17 -5.48
CA PHE A 431 8.29 -14.77 -5.60
C PHE A 431 8.69 -13.67 -4.60
N LEU A 432 7.92 -12.58 -4.53
CA LEU A 432 8.17 -11.48 -3.59
C LEU A 432 8.09 -11.91 -2.13
N MET A 433 7.15 -12.80 -1.79
CA MET A 433 7.06 -13.36 -0.44
C MET A 433 8.36 -14.08 -0.05
N GLN A 434 8.95 -14.87 -0.94
CA GLN A 434 10.23 -15.56 -0.69
C GLN A 434 11.40 -14.58 -0.56
N VAL A 435 11.46 -13.58 -1.43
CA VAL A 435 12.47 -12.51 -1.38
C VAL A 435 12.40 -11.76 -0.05
N ASN A 436 11.19 -11.38 0.38
CA ASN A 436 10.96 -10.63 1.62
C ASN A 436 11.28 -11.45 2.87
N ASN A 437 10.86 -12.71 2.92
CA ASN A 437 11.21 -13.61 4.02
C ASN A 437 12.73 -13.73 4.15
N LYS A 438 13.43 -13.89 3.02
CA LYS A 438 14.88 -14.00 3.02
C LYS A 438 15.56 -12.71 3.47
N GLN A 439 15.10 -11.54 3.00
CA GLN A 439 15.62 -10.25 3.45
C GLN A 439 15.44 -10.06 4.97
N ALA A 440 14.33 -10.52 5.53
CA ALA A 440 14.03 -10.41 6.96
C ALA A 440 14.92 -11.30 7.85
N GLU A 441 15.51 -12.37 7.32
CA GLU A 441 16.45 -13.23 8.06
C GLU A 441 17.78 -12.53 8.37
N PHE A 442 18.17 -11.51 7.59
CA PHE A 442 19.44 -10.81 7.75
C PHE A 442 19.28 -9.55 8.61
N SER A 443 19.65 -9.65 9.89
CA SER A 443 19.67 -8.51 10.81
C SER A 443 20.65 -7.42 10.33
N GLY A 444 20.15 -6.22 10.05
CA GLY A 444 20.98 -5.10 9.59
C GLY A 444 21.39 -5.20 8.12
N ALA A 445 20.70 -6.02 7.31
CA ALA A 445 20.92 -6.04 5.87
C ALA A 445 20.72 -4.67 5.24
N GLY A 446 21.58 -4.36 4.28
CA GLY A 446 21.44 -3.19 3.43
C GLY A 446 20.30 -3.31 2.42
N PRO A 447 20.23 -2.35 1.48
CA PRO A 447 19.17 -2.29 0.49
C PRO A 447 19.08 -3.53 -0.39
N MET A 448 17.86 -3.94 -0.75
CA MET A 448 17.66 -4.97 -1.79
C MET A 448 18.03 -4.41 -3.16
N VAL A 449 18.89 -5.10 -3.89
CA VAL A 449 19.27 -4.68 -5.26
C VAL A 449 18.29 -5.27 -6.25
N ILE A 450 17.50 -4.44 -6.92
CA ILE A 450 16.49 -4.86 -7.89
C ILE A 450 16.83 -4.33 -9.27
N HIS A 451 16.95 -5.22 -10.25
CA HIS A 451 17.31 -4.84 -11.62
C HIS A 451 16.55 -5.64 -12.68
N CYS A 452 16.54 -5.07 -13.90
CA CYS A 452 16.02 -5.72 -15.09
C CYS A 452 17.00 -5.48 -16.24
N SER A 453 16.53 -4.90 -17.35
CA SER A 453 17.39 -4.38 -18.42
C SER A 453 17.73 -2.91 -18.20
N ALA A 454 16.76 -2.00 -18.26
CA ALA A 454 16.98 -0.57 -18.04
C ALA A 454 16.88 -0.17 -16.55
N GLY A 455 16.33 -1.04 -15.70
CA GLY A 455 16.14 -0.75 -14.28
C GLY A 455 14.98 0.21 -13.98
N ILE A 456 13.93 0.25 -14.82
CA ILE A 456 12.82 1.20 -14.67
C ILE A 456 11.43 0.55 -14.81
N GLY A 457 11.19 -0.27 -15.84
CA GLY A 457 9.89 -0.90 -16.09
C GLY A 457 9.57 -2.00 -15.08
N ARG A 458 10.04 -3.24 -15.34
CA ARG A 458 9.83 -4.40 -14.45
C ARG A 458 10.35 -4.14 -13.04
N THR A 459 11.53 -3.51 -12.93
CA THR A 459 12.11 -3.08 -11.65
C THR A 459 11.16 -2.17 -10.88
N GLY A 460 10.63 -1.12 -11.51
CA GLY A 460 9.69 -0.20 -10.87
C GLY A 460 8.38 -0.88 -10.49
N THR A 461 7.87 -1.78 -11.33
CA THR A 461 6.68 -2.57 -11.01
C THR A 461 6.89 -3.43 -9.76
N ILE A 462 8.00 -4.16 -9.66
CA ILE A 462 8.32 -4.98 -8.50
C ILE A 462 8.50 -4.13 -7.24
N VAL A 463 9.26 -3.03 -7.32
CA VAL A 463 9.48 -2.13 -6.17
C VAL A 463 8.15 -1.57 -5.65
N VAL A 464 7.26 -1.12 -6.54
CA VAL A 464 5.97 -0.54 -6.14
C VAL A 464 5.04 -1.59 -5.54
N ILE A 465 4.96 -2.79 -6.14
CA ILE A 465 4.17 -3.90 -5.56
C ILE A 465 4.68 -4.23 -4.17
N ASP A 466 5.99 -4.37 -4.00
CA ASP A 466 6.60 -4.69 -2.71
C ASP A 466 6.30 -3.63 -1.64
N MET A 467 6.44 -2.35 -1.97
CA MET A 467 6.13 -1.23 -1.06
C MET A 467 4.66 -1.20 -0.65
N LEU A 468 3.74 -1.49 -1.56
CA LEU A 468 2.31 -1.50 -1.28
C LEU A 468 1.92 -2.69 -0.41
N ILE A 469 2.46 -3.87 -0.70
CA ILE A 469 2.28 -5.07 0.13
C ILE A 469 2.81 -4.83 1.55
N ASP A 470 4.02 -4.30 1.68
CA ASP A 470 4.63 -3.96 2.97
C ASP A 470 3.75 -2.97 3.77
N THR A 471 3.20 -1.97 3.08
CA THR A 471 2.26 -1.01 3.68
C THR A 471 0.99 -1.69 4.20
N ILE A 472 0.41 -2.60 3.41
CA ILE A 472 -0.82 -3.33 3.77
C ILE A 472 -0.54 -4.32 4.90
N ASP A 473 0.57 -5.04 4.86
CA ASP A 473 0.93 -6.03 5.88
C ASP A 473 1.23 -5.35 7.23
N VAL A 474 1.82 -4.15 7.22
CA VAL A 474 2.07 -3.37 8.45
C VAL A 474 0.81 -2.71 8.99
N LYS A 475 -0.04 -2.13 8.14
CA LYS A 475 -1.18 -1.31 8.56
C LYS A 475 -2.51 -2.05 8.64
N GLY A 476 -2.60 -3.24 8.05
CA GLY A 476 -3.84 -4.00 7.87
C GLY A 476 -4.55 -3.69 6.55
N VAL A 477 -5.51 -4.55 6.21
CA VAL A 477 -6.26 -4.49 4.93
C VAL A 477 -7.24 -3.31 4.82
N GLU A 478 -7.55 -2.64 5.93
CA GLU A 478 -8.40 -1.45 5.96
C GLU A 478 -7.60 -0.15 5.78
N CYS A 479 -6.33 -0.22 5.42
CA CYS A 479 -5.51 0.98 5.22
C CYS A 479 -5.84 1.72 3.91
N GLU A 480 -5.54 3.02 3.86
CA GLU A 480 -5.63 3.78 2.60
C GLU A 480 -4.37 3.56 1.76
N ILE A 481 -4.56 3.24 0.49
CA ILE A 481 -3.50 3.10 -0.51
C ILE A 481 -3.74 4.05 -1.69
N ASP A 482 -2.65 4.50 -2.30
CA ASP A 482 -2.68 5.34 -3.51
C ASP A 482 -1.54 4.89 -4.44
N ILE A 483 -1.89 4.03 -5.40
CA ILE A 483 -0.95 3.41 -6.32
C ILE A 483 -0.30 4.48 -7.21
N GLN A 484 -1.09 5.45 -7.69
CA GLN A 484 -0.59 6.55 -8.52
C GLN A 484 0.46 7.37 -7.75
N LYS A 485 0.14 7.78 -6.52
CA LYS A 485 1.06 8.56 -5.68
C LYS A 485 2.32 7.77 -5.30
N CYS A 486 2.20 6.47 -5.04
CA CYS A 486 3.36 5.59 -4.83
C CYS A 486 4.29 5.57 -6.04
N ILE A 487 3.73 5.45 -7.25
CA ILE A 487 4.50 5.49 -8.50
C ILE A 487 5.18 6.85 -8.70
N LEU A 488 4.48 7.97 -8.46
CA LEU A 488 5.10 9.30 -8.53
C LEU A 488 6.28 9.42 -7.56
N MET A 489 6.12 8.95 -6.33
CA MET A 489 7.17 8.99 -5.31
C MET A 489 8.41 8.18 -5.70
N VAL A 490 8.27 6.99 -6.31
CA VAL A 490 9.44 6.26 -6.82
C VAL A 490 10.02 6.90 -8.09
N ARG A 491 9.18 7.52 -8.92
CA ARG A 491 9.61 8.30 -10.10
C ARG A 491 10.39 9.55 -9.75
N GLU A 492 10.21 10.11 -8.56
CA GLU A 492 11.04 11.20 -8.04
C GLU A 492 12.45 10.74 -7.65
N GLN A 493 12.67 9.43 -7.47
CA GLN A 493 13.95 8.86 -7.06
C GLN A 493 14.69 8.18 -8.20
N ARG A 494 13.98 7.71 -9.23
CA ARG A 494 14.55 7.25 -10.50
C ARG A 494 13.57 7.50 -11.65
N SER A 495 14.05 8.08 -12.75
CA SER A 495 13.18 8.44 -13.88
C SER A 495 12.47 7.23 -14.48
N GLY A 496 11.21 7.39 -14.89
CA GLY A 496 10.49 6.39 -15.68
C GLY A 496 10.14 5.08 -14.96
N MET A 497 10.16 5.03 -13.63
CA MET A 497 9.70 3.84 -12.89
C MET A 497 8.25 3.51 -13.26
N VAL A 498 8.00 2.25 -13.64
CA VAL A 498 6.74 1.77 -14.26
C VAL A 498 6.50 2.43 -15.63
N GLN A 499 6.70 1.68 -16.72
CA GLN A 499 6.81 2.22 -18.07
C GLN A 499 5.55 2.12 -18.93
N THR A 500 4.63 1.20 -18.62
CA THR A 500 3.45 0.95 -19.47
C THR A 500 2.17 0.88 -18.64
N GLU A 501 1.04 1.17 -19.28
CA GLU A 501 -0.29 0.99 -18.69
C GLU A 501 -0.51 -0.47 -18.26
N ALA A 502 -0.02 -1.45 -19.03
CA ALA A 502 -0.11 -2.86 -18.64
C ALA A 502 0.60 -3.14 -17.30
N GLN A 503 1.75 -2.50 -17.05
CA GLN A 503 2.43 -2.58 -15.76
C GLN A 503 1.66 -1.86 -14.66
N TYR A 504 1.10 -0.69 -14.95
CA TYR A 504 0.24 0.04 -14.02
C TYR A 504 -0.96 -0.82 -13.57
N ARG A 505 -1.71 -1.38 -14.54
CA ARG A 505 -2.82 -2.31 -14.27
C ARG A 505 -2.35 -3.55 -13.50
N PHE A 506 -1.20 -4.13 -13.86
CA PHE A 506 -0.67 -5.30 -13.15
C PHE A 506 -0.38 -5.04 -11.67
N ILE A 507 0.03 -3.82 -11.29
CA ILE A 507 0.22 -3.45 -9.88
C ILE A 507 -1.12 -3.52 -9.14
N TYR A 508 -2.21 -3.00 -9.72
CA TYR A 508 -3.55 -3.09 -9.11
C TYR A 508 -3.98 -4.55 -8.93
N LEU A 509 -3.81 -5.38 -9.95
CA LEU A 509 -4.18 -6.80 -9.90
C LEU A 509 -3.36 -7.56 -8.85
N ALA A 510 -2.06 -7.27 -8.73
CA ALA A 510 -1.20 -7.87 -7.71
C ALA A 510 -1.64 -7.48 -6.29
N VAL A 511 -1.96 -6.21 -6.07
CA VAL A 511 -2.46 -5.73 -4.77
C VAL A 511 -3.82 -6.35 -4.43
N GLN A 512 -4.72 -6.43 -5.41
CA GLN A 512 -6.02 -7.09 -5.25
C GLN A 512 -5.86 -8.54 -4.80
N GLN A 513 -5.07 -9.34 -5.53
CA GLN A 513 -4.86 -10.74 -5.20
C GLN A 513 -4.18 -10.93 -3.84
N HIS A 514 -3.24 -10.05 -3.46
CA HIS A 514 -2.64 -10.08 -2.13
C HIS A 514 -3.69 -9.92 -1.02
N ILE A 515 -4.58 -8.93 -1.16
CA ILE A 515 -5.63 -8.63 -0.19
C ILE A 515 -6.66 -9.77 -0.10
N GLU A 516 -7.05 -10.35 -1.24
CA GLU A 516 -7.91 -11.54 -1.26
C GLU A 516 -7.27 -12.70 -0.49
N SER A 517 -5.96 -12.92 -0.64
CA SER A 517 -5.24 -13.97 0.08
C SER A 517 -5.18 -13.73 1.60
N GLN A 518 -5.06 -12.48 2.05
CA GLN A 518 -5.09 -12.11 3.47
C GLN A 518 -6.47 -12.33 4.08
N LYS A 519 -7.55 -11.94 3.36
CA LYS A 519 -8.94 -12.16 3.79
C LYS A 519 -9.27 -13.65 3.93
N LEU A 520 -8.72 -14.52 3.07
CA LEU A 520 -8.90 -15.97 3.17
C LEU A 520 -8.19 -16.56 4.40
N LYS A 521 -6.94 -16.18 4.65
CA LYS A 521 -6.18 -16.64 5.83
C LYS A 521 -6.88 -16.31 7.15
N GLN A 522 -7.51 -15.14 7.24
CA GLN A 522 -8.26 -14.72 8.43
C GLN A 522 -9.50 -15.59 8.70
N LYS A 523 -10.25 -15.98 7.65
CA LYS A 523 -11.42 -16.86 7.78
C LYS A 523 -11.04 -18.27 8.27
N ASP A 524 -9.90 -18.78 7.82
CA ASP A 524 -9.40 -20.10 8.26
C ASP A 524 -9.02 -20.06 9.75
N THR A 525 -8.39 -18.99 10.23
CA THR A 525 -8.13 -18.82 11.67
C THR A 525 -9.41 -18.69 12.50
N GLU A 526 -10.44 -17.97 12.04
CA GLU A 526 -11.71 -17.84 12.78
C GLU A 526 -12.46 -19.17 12.93
N THR A 527 -12.35 -20.07 11.95
CA THR A 527 -12.97 -21.40 11.99
C THR A 527 -12.26 -22.39 12.92
N GLU A 528 -10.95 -22.22 13.18
CA GLU A 528 -10.23 -22.98 14.21
C GLU A 528 -10.62 -22.56 15.63
N TYR A 529 -10.81 -21.26 15.90
CA TYR A 529 -11.27 -20.77 17.21
C TYR A 529 -12.77 -21.02 17.48
N GLY A 530 -13.58 -21.24 16.44
CA GLY A 530 -15.01 -21.53 16.54
C GLY A 530 -15.37 -22.95 17.03
N ASN A 531 -14.39 -23.85 17.16
CA ASN A 531 -14.63 -25.25 17.54
C ASN A 531 -14.38 -25.56 19.04
N LEU A 532 -14.12 -24.57 19.88
CA LEU A 532 -14.15 -24.74 21.34
C LEU A 532 -15.61 -24.74 21.85
N SER A 533 -16.27 -25.88 21.68
CA SER A 533 -17.57 -26.16 22.32
C SER A 533 -17.42 -26.10 23.85
N LEU A 534 -17.99 -25.05 24.45
CA LEU A 534 -18.29 -24.98 25.88
C LEU A 534 -19.30 -26.08 26.21
N GLN A 535 -18.83 -27.20 26.77
CA GLN A 535 -19.71 -28.18 27.39
C GLN A 535 -20.50 -27.51 28.54
N PRO A 536 -21.85 -27.54 28.54
CA PRO A 536 -22.63 -26.96 29.62
C PRO A 536 -22.46 -27.79 30.90
N LYS A 537 -21.69 -27.30 31.87
CA LYS A 537 -21.75 -27.79 33.25
C LYS A 537 -23.01 -27.25 33.94
N HIS A 538 -24.13 -27.96 33.76
CA HIS A 538 -25.22 -27.92 34.74
C HIS A 538 -25.86 -29.30 34.88
N GLN A 539 -25.32 -30.10 35.81
CA GLN A 539 -26.06 -31.19 36.43
C GLN A 539 -27.08 -30.57 37.40
N LYS A 540 -28.37 -30.68 37.06
CA LYS A 540 -29.46 -30.53 38.03
C LYS A 540 -29.53 -31.81 38.87
N ALA A 541 -29.32 -31.67 40.17
CA ALA A 541 -29.60 -32.72 41.13
C ALA A 541 -31.11 -32.96 41.20
N SER A 542 -31.53 -34.22 41.13
CA SER A 542 -32.87 -34.68 41.51
C SER A 542 -32.79 -36.12 42.04
N PRO A 543 -33.69 -36.51 42.96
CA PRO A 543 -33.35 -37.49 43.99
C PRO A 543 -33.43 -38.94 43.55
N VAL A 544 -32.63 -39.73 44.25
CA VAL A 544 -32.50 -41.19 44.19
C VAL A 544 -33.87 -41.88 44.32
N HIS A 545 -34.24 -42.66 43.31
CA HIS A 545 -35.18 -43.78 43.44
C HIS A 545 -34.44 -45.07 43.09
N ILE A 546 -34.31 -45.94 44.09
CA ILE A 546 -33.70 -47.27 43.99
C ILE A 546 -34.78 -48.23 43.46
N SER A 547 -34.51 -48.91 42.36
CA SER A 547 -35.14 -50.18 42.04
C SER A 547 -34.14 -51.09 41.31
N LEU A 548 -33.75 -52.15 42.00
CA LEU A 548 -32.90 -53.24 41.53
C LEU A 548 -33.58 -54.02 40.40
N SER A 549 -32.83 -54.35 39.34
CA SER A 549 -32.97 -55.65 38.68
C SER A 549 -31.66 -56.05 37.97
N HIS A 550 -31.43 -57.35 38.04
CA HIS A 550 -30.18 -58.07 37.82
C HIS A 550 -29.94 -58.46 36.35
N SER A 551 -28.65 -58.71 36.09
CA SER A 551 -28.09 -59.79 35.25
C SER A 551 -28.06 -59.64 33.72
N GLY A 552 -26.87 -59.94 33.16
CA GLY A 552 -26.77 -60.56 31.84
C GLY A 552 -25.54 -60.22 30.99
N ASN A 553 -24.47 -61.01 31.14
CA ASN A 553 -23.53 -61.47 30.09
C ASN A 553 -22.53 -60.50 29.37
N LYS A 554 -21.28 -60.47 29.88
CA LYS A 554 -20.02 -61.07 29.33
C LYS A 554 -19.92 -61.44 27.81
N PRO A 555 -18.70 -61.64 27.23
CA PRO A 555 -17.52 -60.76 27.04
C PRO A 555 -16.79 -61.02 25.66
N PHE A 556 -15.48 -60.72 25.57
CA PHE A 556 -14.44 -61.00 24.51
C PHE A 556 -14.18 -59.84 23.53
N SER A 557 -13.03 -59.15 23.62
CA SER A 557 -11.63 -59.45 23.19
C SER A 557 -11.35 -58.60 21.94
N SER A 558 -10.17 -58.07 21.62
CA SER A 558 -8.77 -58.28 21.94
C SER A 558 -8.05 -56.96 21.55
N GLY A 559 -6.99 -56.53 22.24
CA GLY A 559 -5.64 -56.78 21.76
C GLY A 559 -4.91 -55.49 21.38
N PHE A 560 -4.33 -54.80 22.38
CA PHE A 560 -3.35 -53.74 22.21
C PHE A 560 -1.99 -54.33 21.83
N LYS A 561 -1.27 -53.67 20.92
CA LYS A 561 0.19 -53.79 20.79
C LYS A 561 0.80 -52.40 20.66
N VAL A 562 1.48 -51.98 21.72
CA VAL A 562 2.38 -50.83 21.80
C VAL A 562 3.76 -51.31 21.38
N LEU A 563 4.48 -50.54 20.56
CA LEU A 563 5.92 -50.67 20.40
C LEU A 563 6.56 -49.29 20.57
N SER A 564 7.46 -49.26 21.54
CA SER A 564 8.26 -48.15 22.02
C SER A 564 9.52 -47.96 21.18
N VAL A 565 9.94 -46.71 21.19
CA VAL A 565 11.18 -46.10 20.71
C VAL A 565 12.44 -46.79 21.23
N THR A 566 13.40 -46.96 20.33
CA THR A 566 14.82 -46.55 20.47
C THR A 566 15.36 -46.21 19.10
#